data_AF-A0A6L7Z2N2-F1
#
_entry.id   AF-A0A6L7Z2N2-F1
#
_cell.length_a   1.000
_cell.length_b   1.000
_cell.length_c   1.000
_cell.angle_alpha   90.00
_cell.angle_beta   90.00
_cell.angle_gamma   90.00
#
_symmetry.space_group_name_H-M   'P 1'
#
loop_
_entity.id
_entity.type
_entity.pdbx_description
1 polymer ?
#
loop_
_entity_poly.entity_id
_entity_poly.type
_entity_poly.pdbx_seq_one_letter_code
_entity_poly.pdbx_strand_id
1 'polypeptide(L)'
;MPEAQTDTPRRGAAVATGIAAPSRYHEKFAASVIKQIEDGTAPWLREAKAGEPAIPRNAITGRRYTGGNGLYLASRGQDRGFTDNRWVSKKQVRENGGKLARGAGGERILYRDDSGKRPVWRTTTVYNVEQTRGLKLDRRPPRAEWHAHRAADAVIARSAVPINESPGDLGYYVRNEDRIVIPERGRFSSADTYYNTAFRHMAHASGHENRMNRETFREAHSEGLDGEAHGREQLRVEIATMTTAQRVGVGYQPADSEAYKDLWVKALKADPREIHRAAAEADRISRGLLRPAREQLRDLAREARTSRTRPAPERAPAAPPRPAPQRAAPSMTPGR
;
A
#
# COMPACT_ATOMS: atom_id res chain seq x y z
N MET A 1 9.68 52.01 -57.33
CA MET A 1 10.99 52.33 -56.76
C MET A 1 10.82 53.64 -55.99
N PRO A 2 10.47 53.57 -54.70
CA PRO A 2 11.44 53.49 -53.58
C PRO A 2 10.95 52.49 -52.49
N GLU A 3 11.78 51.74 -51.75
CA GLU A 3 12.64 52.01 -50.58
C GLU A 3 12.19 51.12 -49.40
N ALA A 4 13.18 50.58 -48.69
CA ALA A 4 13.04 49.56 -47.66
C ALA A 4 12.62 50.14 -46.31
N GLN A 5 11.81 49.40 -45.55
CA GLN A 5 11.65 49.59 -44.10
C GLN A 5 11.82 48.25 -43.36
N THR A 6 12.90 48.25 -42.58
CA THR A 6 13.30 47.46 -41.42
C THR A 6 12.29 46.48 -40.81
N ASP A 7 12.66 45.19 -40.82
CA ASP A 7 12.04 44.12 -40.06
C ASP A 7 12.51 44.18 -38.59
N THR A 8 11.57 44.32 -37.65
CA THR A 8 11.82 44.21 -36.21
C THR A 8 11.18 42.90 -35.74
N PRO A 9 11.92 42.01 -35.05
CA PRO A 9 11.39 40.68 -34.73
C PRO A 9 10.23 40.78 -33.74
N ARG A 10 9.10 40.16 -34.10
CA ARG A 10 7.92 39.96 -33.25
C ARG A 10 8.35 39.34 -31.91
N ARG A 11 8.09 40.05 -30.81
CA ARG A 11 8.13 39.52 -29.45
C ARG A 11 7.28 38.25 -29.39
N GLY A 12 7.93 37.13 -29.05
CA GLY A 12 7.26 35.87 -28.78
C GLY A 12 6.24 36.04 -27.66
N ALA A 13 5.00 35.64 -27.93
CA ALA A 13 4.00 35.48 -26.90
C ALA A 13 4.40 34.28 -26.02
N ALA A 14 4.81 34.56 -24.78
CA ALA A 14 4.95 33.54 -23.77
C ALA A 14 3.58 32.90 -23.51
N VAL A 15 3.46 31.60 -23.76
CA VAL A 15 2.30 30.81 -23.38
C VAL A 15 2.34 30.67 -21.86
N ALA A 16 1.54 31.47 -21.16
CA ALA A 16 1.31 31.31 -19.73
C ALA A 16 0.61 29.96 -19.49
N THR A 17 1.36 28.97 -19.00
CA THR A 17 0.82 27.71 -18.48
C THR A 17 0.06 27.99 -17.19
N GLY A 18 -1.19 28.43 -17.32
CA GLY A 18 -2.10 28.65 -16.20
C GLY A 18 -2.59 27.34 -15.60
N ILE A 19 -1.83 26.73 -14.70
CA ILE A 19 -2.38 25.71 -13.81
C ILE A 19 -3.32 26.43 -12.84
N ALA A 20 -4.62 26.09 -12.84
CA ALA A 20 -5.60 26.67 -11.93
C ALA A 20 -5.13 26.60 -10.46
N ALA A 21 -5.57 27.50 -9.58
CA ALA A 21 -5.25 27.41 -8.15
C ALA A 21 -5.80 26.11 -7.50
N PRO A 22 -5.15 25.54 -6.48
CA PRO A 22 -5.69 24.40 -5.72
C PRO A 22 -7.11 24.72 -5.21
N SER A 23 -8.00 23.74 -5.28
CA SER A 23 -9.32 23.92 -4.66
C SER A 23 -9.21 23.79 -3.14
N ARG A 24 -10.15 24.39 -2.41
CA ARG A 24 -10.28 24.25 -0.94
C ARG A 24 -10.30 22.78 -0.45
N TYR A 25 -10.70 21.84 -1.31
CA TYR A 25 -10.62 20.41 -1.01
C TYR A 25 -9.17 19.91 -0.95
N HIS A 26 -8.34 20.26 -1.93
CA HIS A 26 -6.92 19.90 -1.95
C HIS A 26 -6.20 20.49 -0.74
N GLU A 27 -6.42 21.77 -0.46
CA GLU A 27 -5.81 22.46 0.68
C GLU A 27 -6.17 21.82 2.03
N LYS A 28 -7.46 21.52 2.25
CA LYS A 28 -7.90 20.88 3.50
C LYS A 28 -7.30 19.49 3.68
N PHE A 29 -7.21 18.71 2.60
CA PHE A 29 -6.62 17.38 2.70
C PHE A 29 -5.12 17.46 2.93
N ALA A 30 -4.39 18.30 2.18
CA ALA A 30 -2.97 18.51 2.38
C ALA A 30 -2.65 19.01 3.81
N ALA A 31 -3.41 19.98 4.32
CA ALA A 31 -3.23 20.50 5.68
C ALA A 31 -3.46 19.41 6.76
N SER A 32 -4.51 18.60 6.62
CA SER A 32 -4.74 17.44 7.52
C SER A 32 -3.58 16.45 7.46
N VAL A 33 -3.10 16.12 6.26
CA VAL A 33 -1.98 15.21 6.06
C VAL A 33 -0.67 15.77 6.61
N ILE A 34 -0.38 17.06 6.41
CA ILE A 34 0.79 17.74 6.98
C ILE A 34 0.78 17.59 8.50
N LYS A 35 -0.35 17.92 9.14
CA LYS A 35 -0.49 17.75 10.59
C LYS A 35 -0.25 16.30 11.01
N GLN A 36 -0.80 15.33 10.28
CA GLN A 36 -0.59 13.92 10.57
C GLN A 36 0.88 13.48 10.38
N ILE A 37 1.61 14.04 9.41
CA ILE A 37 3.05 13.78 9.25
C ILE A 37 3.82 14.35 10.43
N GLU A 38 3.55 15.60 10.80
CA GLU A 38 4.16 16.30 11.94
C GLU A 38 3.91 15.55 13.26
N ASP A 39 2.68 15.03 13.46
CA ASP A 39 2.31 14.24 14.63
C ASP A 39 2.83 12.78 14.58
N GLY A 40 3.43 12.33 13.48
CA GLY A 40 3.85 10.94 13.30
C GLY A 40 2.69 9.95 13.12
N THR A 41 1.50 10.43 12.76
CA THR A 41 0.27 9.65 12.69
C THR A 41 -0.27 9.44 11.26
N ALA A 42 0.40 9.94 10.22
CA ALA A 42 -0.05 9.73 8.83
C ALA A 42 -0.20 8.22 8.53
N PRO A 43 -1.12 7.80 7.64
CA PRO A 43 -1.42 6.38 7.45
C PRO A 43 -0.21 5.51 7.11
N TRP A 44 0.76 6.03 6.36
CA TRP A 44 2.00 5.32 5.99
C TRP A 44 3.11 5.45 7.04
N LEU A 45 2.92 6.20 8.12
CA LEU A 45 3.83 6.30 9.26
C LEU A 45 3.44 5.36 10.40
N ARG A 46 2.37 4.58 10.24
CA ARG A 46 1.84 3.71 11.29
C ARG A 46 2.11 2.25 10.98
N GLU A 47 2.57 1.54 12.00
CA GLU A 47 2.68 0.09 11.95
C GLU A 47 1.30 -0.55 11.77
N ALA A 48 1.23 -1.67 11.05
CA ALA A 48 0.03 -2.46 10.92
C ALA A 48 0.37 -3.95 10.93
N LYS A 49 -0.29 -4.73 11.77
CA LYS A 49 -0.08 -6.18 11.81
C LYS A 49 -0.64 -6.86 10.56
N ALA A 50 -0.15 -8.06 10.27
CA ALA A 50 -0.70 -8.89 9.19
C ALA A 50 -2.22 -9.05 9.33
N GLY A 51 -2.95 -8.69 8.28
CA GLY A 51 -4.42 -8.72 8.24
C GLY A 51 -5.14 -7.56 8.95
N GLU A 52 -4.42 -6.68 9.66
CA GLU A 52 -4.95 -5.40 10.14
C GLU A 52 -5.06 -4.43 8.95
N PRO A 53 -6.26 -3.97 8.58
CA PRO A 53 -6.45 -3.18 7.38
C PRO A 53 -5.99 -1.74 7.59
N ALA A 54 -4.79 -1.36 7.13
CA ALA A 54 -4.34 0.04 7.11
C ALA A 54 -5.01 0.87 6.00
N ILE A 55 -5.37 0.23 4.87
CA ILE A 55 -6.11 0.89 3.78
C ILE A 55 -7.62 0.64 3.90
N PRO A 56 -8.45 1.71 3.90
CA PRO A 56 -9.89 1.62 3.95
C PRO A 56 -10.51 0.72 2.88
N ARG A 57 -11.64 0.09 3.22
CA ARG A 57 -12.40 -0.75 2.30
C ARG A 57 -13.89 -0.47 2.37
N ASN A 58 -14.59 -0.77 1.28
CA ASN A 58 -16.03 -0.72 1.25
C ASN A 58 -16.61 -1.84 2.12
N ALA A 59 -17.51 -1.50 3.04
CA ALA A 59 -18.06 -2.43 4.03
C ALA A 59 -18.86 -3.59 3.42
N ILE A 60 -19.53 -3.34 2.30
CA ILE A 60 -20.44 -4.31 1.66
C ILE A 60 -19.69 -5.16 0.63
N THR A 61 -18.95 -4.52 -0.28
CA THR A 61 -18.26 -5.24 -1.36
C THR A 61 -16.92 -5.83 -0.94
N GLY A 62 -16.35 -5.37 0.18
CA GLY A 62 -15.00 -5.72 0.64
C GLY A 62 -13.88 -5.17 -0.23
N ARG A 63 -14.17 -4.40 -1.29
CA ARG A 63 -13.17 -3.78 -2.17
C ARG A 63 -12.44 -2.67 -1.41
N ARG A 64 -11.10 -2.66 -1.47
CA ARG A 64 -10.30 -1.55 -0.93
C ARG A 64 -10.54 -0.28 -1.75
N TYR A 65 -10.58 0.86 -1.08
CA TYR A 65 -10.45 2.14 -1.78
C TYR A 65 -9.01 2.30 -2.28
N THR A 66 -8.84 3.00 -3.38
CA THR A 66 -7.55 3.10 -4.10
C THR A 66 -7.15 4.55 -4.32
N GLY A 67 -5.85 4.77 -4.48
CA GLY A 67 -5.28 6.10 -4.74
C GLY A 67 -5.69 7.13 -3.69
N GLY A 68 -5.95 8.35 -4.14
CA GLY A 68 -6.33 9.47 -3.27
C GLY A 68 -7.52 9.17 -2.35
N ASN A 69 -8.54 8.42 -2.80
CA ASN A 69 -9.67 8.06 -1.93
C ASN A 69 -9.26 7.14 -0.78
N GLY A 70 -8.37 6.17 -1.04
CA GLY A 70 -7.90 5.26 -0.01
C GLY A 70 -7.16 6.02 1.09
N LEU A 71 -6.26 6.90 0.68
CA LEU A 71 -5.47 7.71 1.59
C LEU A 71 -6.29 8.75 2.34
N TYR A 72 -7.17 9.45 1.61
CA TYR A 72 -8.10 10.43 2.18
C TYR A 72 -8.99 9.79 3.24
N LEU A 73 -9.64 8.67 2.95
CA LEU A 73 -10.50 8.00 3.92
C LEU A 73 -9.71 7.45 5.12
N ALA A 74 -8.45 7.06 4.94
CA ALA A 74 -7.60 6.60 6.05
C ALA A 74 -7.29 7.78 7.00
N SER A 75 -6.85 8.90 6.43
CA SER A 75 -6.59 10.15 7.15
C SER A 75 -7.85 10.66 7.86
N ARG A 76 -9.02 10.67 7.18
CA ARG A 76 -10.29 11.11 7.78
C ARG A 76 -10.82 10.16 8.84
N GLY A 77 -10.57 8.85 8.70
CA GLY A 77 -10.91 7.87 9.72
C GLY A 77 -10.22 8.21 11.04
N GLN A 78 -8.93 8.49 10.95
CA GLN A 78 -8.11 8.84 12.10
C GLN A 78 -8.46 10.19 12.71
N ASP A 79 -8.60 11.25 11.90
CA ASP A 79 -8.98 12.59 12.37
C ASP A 79 -10.28 12.57 13.20
N ARG A 80 -11.14 11.59 12.93
CA ARG A 80 -12.45 11.43 13.57
C ARG A 80 -12.48 10.33 14.62
N GLY A 81 -11.34 9.71 14.92
CA GLY A 81 -11.21 8.67 15.94
C GLY A 81 -11.90 7.34 15.61
N PHE A 82 -12.17 7.06 14.32
CA PHE A 82 -12.74 5.79 13.91
C PHE A 82 -11.69 4.67 13.99
N THR A 83 -12.11 3.53 14.52
CA THR A 83 -11.30 2.32 14.70
C THR A 83 -11.53 1.28 13.59
N ASP A 84 -12.69 1.33 12.93
CA ASP A 84 -13.05 0.46 11.82
C ASP A 84 -12.77 1.14 10.47
N ASN A 85 -11.85 0.59 9.69
CA ASN A 85 -11.50 1.11 8.36
C ASN A 85 -12.51 0.73 7.25
N ARG A 86 -13.74 0.37 7.59
CA ARG A 86 -14.83 0.13 6.63
C ARG A 86 -15.69 1.36 6.42
N TRP A 87 -15.94 1.66 5.15
CA TRP A 87 -16.77 2.79 4.72
C TRP A 87 -17.88 2.34 3.78
N VAL A 88 -19.01 3.02 3.80
CA VAL A 88 -20.24 2.61 3.10
C VAL A 88 -21.04 3.82 2.62
N SER A 89 -21.65 3.73 1.44
CA SER A 89 -22.53 4.79 0.95
C SER A 89 -23.91 4.74 1.61
N LYS A 90 -24.62 5.87 1.69
CA LYS A 90 -26.00 5.91 2.21
C LYS A 90 -26.94 4.93 1.50
N LYS A 91 -26.77 4.78 0.17
CA LYS A 91 -27.53 3.81 -0.64
C LYS A 91 -27.29 2.38 -0.14
N GLN A 92 -26.03 2.00 0.01
CA GLN A 92 -25.64 0.67 0.52
C GLN A 92 -26.14 0.44 1.95
N VAL A 93 -26.11 1.45 2.82
CA VAL A 93 -26.64 1.32 4.18
C VAL A 93 -28.12 0.92 4.14
N ARG A 94 -28.93 1.65 3.37
CA ARG A 94 -30.37 1.40 3.23
C ARG A 94 -30.65 0.02 2.61
N GLU A 95 -29.95 -0.33 1.54
CA GLU A 95 -30.15 -1.59 0.82
C GLU A 95 -29.75 -2.83 1.64
N ASN A 96 -28.92 -2.65 2.67
CA ASN A 96 -28.48 -3.73 3.56
C ASN A 96 -29.14 -3.66 4.94
N GLY A 97 -30.33 -3.04 5.03
CA GLY A 97 -31.15 -3.00 6.25
C GLY A 97 -30.61 -2.11 7.38
N GLY A 98 -29.56 -1.33 7.10
CA GLY A 98 -28.94 -0.44 8.06
C GLY A 98 -29.59 0.94 8.12
N LYS A 99 -29.23 1.69 9.16
CA LYS A 99 -29.61 3.10 9.35
C LYS A 99 -28.37 3.92 9.70
N LEU A 100 -28.27 5.12 9.15
CA LEU A 100 -27.25 6.09 9.56
C LEU A 100 -27.67 6.80 10.84
N ALA A 101 -26.73 7.09 11.72
CA ALA A 101 -26.95 7.95 12.87
C ALA A 101 -27.42 9.36 12.44
N ARG A 102 -28.30 9.97 13.24
CA ARG A 102 -28.75 11.34 13.01
C ARG A 102 -27.53 12.28 13.06
N GLY A 103 -27.39 13.15 12.06
CA GLY A 103 -26.25 14.09 11.98
C GLY A 103 -24.93 13.46 11.54
N ALA A 104 -24.90 12.20 11.07
CA ALA A 104 -23.67 11.57 10.58
C ALA A 104 -23.01 12.41 9.47
N GLY A 105 -21.80 12.92 9.73
CA GLY A 105 -20.96 13.56 8.72
C GLY A 105 -20.38 12.53 7.76
N GLY A 106 -20.56 12.72 6.46
CA GLY A 106 -20.02 11.84 5.42
C GLY A 106 -18.87 12.49 4.66
N GLU A 107 -18.00 11.67 4.09
CA GLU A 107 -16.84 12.11 3.32
C GLU A 107 -17.14 11.94 1.82
N ARG A 108 -16.90 13.00 1.03
CA ARG A 108 -17.14 12.98 -0.42
C ARG A 108 -15.91 12.40 -1.12
N ILE A 109 -16.14 11.43 -1.99
CA ILE A 109 -15.10 10.80 -2.81
C ILE A 109 -15.45 10.91 -4.30
N LEU A 110 -14.43 10.89 -5.15
CA LEU A 110 -14.56 10.86 -6.61
C LEU A 110 -14.16 9.48 -7.12
N TYR A 111 -15.00 8.81 -7.90
CA TYR A 111 -14.69 7.50 -8.45
C TYR A 111 -15.04 7.43 -9.93
N ARG A 112 -14.33 6.54 -10.64
CA ARG A 112 -14.60 6.22 -12.03
C ARG A 112 -15.64 5.12 -12.10
N ASP A 113 -16.78 5.42 -12.72
CA ASP A 113 -17.85 4.48 -12.99
C ASP A 113 -17.68 3.92 -14.40
N ASP A 114 -17.30 2.65 -14.47
CA ASP A 114 -17.05 1.90 -15.69
C ASP A 114 -18.27 1.04 -16.11
N SER A 115 -19.45 1.22 -15.49
CA SER A 115 -20.64 0.42 -15.80
C SER A 115 -21.32 0.76 -17.13
N GLY A 116 -21.05 1.96 -17.67
CA GLY A 116 -21.57 2.40 -18.96
C GLY A 116 -20.61 2.15 -20.13
N LYS A 117 -21.07 2.44 -21.36
CA LYS A 117 -20.24 2.36 -22.58
C LYS A 117 -18.99 3.24 -22.54
N ARG A 118 -19.05 4.34 -21.80
CA ARG A 118 -17.92 5.25 -21.56
C ARG A 118 -17.75 5.45 -20.06
N PRO A 119 -16.52 5.32 -19.55
CA PRO A 119 -16.20 5.66 -18.17
C PRO A 119 -16.55 7.10 -17.83
N VAL A 120 -17.21 7.31 -16.69
CA VAL A 120 -17.55 8.65 -16.19
C VAL A 120 -17.05 8.85 -14.76
N TRP A 121 -16.54 10.04 -14.47
CA TRP A 121 -16.18 10.42 -13.11
C TRP A 121 -17.43 10.85 -12.35
N ARG A 122 -17.69 10.22 -11.21
CA ARG A 122 -18.83 10.50 -10.34
C ARG A 122 -18.37 10.81 -8.94
N THR A 123 -19.10 11.66 -8.25
CA THR A 123 -18.94 11.86 -6.80
C THR A 123 -19.94 11.02 -6.03
N THR A 124 -19.56 10.58 -4.84
CA THR A 124 -20.48 10.00 -3.88
C THR A 124 -20.04 10.35 -2.46
N THR A 125 -20.96 10.25 -1.51
CA THR A 125 -20.66 10.43 -0.08
C THR A 125 -20.66 9.07 0.60
N VAL A 126 -19.58 8.78 1.31
CA VAL A 126 -19.41 7.58 2.12
C VAL A 126 -19.34 7.93 3.60
N TYR A 127 -19.73 6.98 4.43
CA TYR A 127 -19.80 7.10 5.89
C TYR A 127 -19.01 5.95 6.49
N ASN A 128 -18.36 6.19 7.63
CA ASN A 128 -17.73 5.11 8.35
C ASN A 128 -18.82 4.19 8.93
N VAL A 129 -18.57 2.87 8.98
CA VAL A 129 -19.54 1.91 9.51
C VAL A 129 -19.90 2.14 10.97
N GLU A 130 -19.01 2.75 11.76
CA GLU A 130 -19.28 3.13 13.16
C GLU A 130 -20.41 4.16 13.29
N GLN A 131 -20.71 4.88 12.19
CA GLN A 131 -21.82 5.82 12.12
C GLN A 131 -23.15 5.15 11.71
N THR A 132 -23.18 3.81 11.63
CA THR A 132 -24.33 3.03 11.18
C THR A 132 -24.84 2.09 12.27
N ARG A 133 -26.10 1.69 12.16
CA ARG A 133 -26.72 0.63 12.98
C ARG A 133 -27.41 -0.38 12.07
N GLY A 134 -27.49 -1.64 12.49
CA GLY A 134 -28.23 -2.70 11.79
C GLY A 134 -27.52 -3.31 10.58
N LEU A 135 -26.29 -2.90 10.25
CA LEU A 135 -25.52 -3.55 9.19
C LEU A 135 -24.94 -4.88 9.66
N LYS A 136 -25.17 -5.93 8.87
CA LYS A 136 -24.44 -7.20 9.01
C LYS A 136 -23.07 -7.05 8.35
N LEU A 137 -22.05 -6.84 9.16
CA LEU A 137 -20.69 -6.63 8.69
C LEU A 137 -19.89 -7.93 8.75
N ASP A 138 -19.29 -8.33 7.63
CA ASP A 138 -18.42 -9.49 7.54
C ASP A 138 -17.17 -9.27 8.42
N ARG A 139 -17.02 -10.07 9.48
CA ARG A 139 -15.81 -10.14 10.31
C ARG A 139 -14.86 -11.12 9.66
N ARG A 140 -14.11 -10.67 8.65
CA ARG A 140 -13.05 -11.49 8.06
C ARG A 140 -11.89 -11.57 9.05
N PRO A 141 -11.55 -12.76 9.58
CA PRO A 141 -10.31 -12.93 10.31
C PRO A 141 -9.13 -12.54 9.40
N PRO A 142 -8.03 -12.06 9.99
CA PRO A 142 -6.75 -11.90 9.31
C PRO A 142 -6.43 -13.13 8.45
N ARG A 143 -5.79 -12.90 7.31
CA ARG A 143 -5.22 -14.00 6.54
C ARG A 143 -4.14 -14.65 7.39
N ALA A 144 -4.08 -15.98 7.42
CA ALA A 144 -2.99 -16.66 8.10
C ALA A 144 -1.64 -16.18 7.54
N GLU A 145 -0.68 -15.96 8.42
CA GLU A 145 0.61 -15.32 8.11
C GLU A 145 1.35 -16.03 6.98
N TRP A 146 1.45 -17.35 7.04
CA TRP A 146 2.11 -18.16 6.01
C TRP A 146 1.48 -18.01 4.61
N HIS A 147 0.17 -17.79 4.50
CA HIS A 147 -0.48 -17.52 3.21
C HIS A 147 -0.10 -16.12 2.68
N ALA A 148 0.14 -15.16 3.56
CA ALA A 148 0.61 -13.83 3.19
C ALA A 148 2.07 -13.85 2.74
N HIS A 149 2.93 -14.61 3.45
CA HIS A 149 4.34 -14.79 3.09
C HIS A 149 4.50 -15.47 1.74
N ARG A 150 3.77 -16.57 1.46
CA ARG A 150 3.76 -17.19 0.12
C ARG A 150 3.33 -16.22 -0.98
N ALA A 151 2.40 -15.32 -0.68
CA ALA A 151 1.98 -14.30 -1.62
C ALA A 151 3.06 -13.23 -1.84
N ALA A 152 3.80 -12.87 -0.80
CA ALA A 152 4.92 -11.93 -0.88
C ALA A 152 6.11 -12.52 -1.67
N ASP A 153 6.48 -13.77 -1.38
CA ASP A 153 7.50 -14.50 -2.13
C ASP A 153 7.15 -14.61 -3.62
N ALA A 154 5.88 -14.87 -3.95
CA ALA A 154 5.43 -14.90 -5.35
C ALA A 154 5.59 -13.55 -6.06
N VAL A 155 5.43 -12.43 -5.34
CA VAL A 155 5.65 -11.09 -5.89
C VAL A 155 7.14 -10.82 -6.10
N ILE A 156 7.98 -11.14 -5.12
CA ILE A 156 9.44 -10.96 -5.19
C ILE A 156 10.03 -11.82 -6.31
N ALA A 157 9.64 -13.10 -6.41
CA ALA A 157 10.08 -14.02 -7.45
C ALA A 157 9.69 -13.58 -8.88
N ARG A 158 8.72 -12.67 -9.01
CA ARG A 158 8.28 -12.07 -10.27
C ARG A 158 8.67 -10.60 -10.39
N SER A 159 9.63 -10.14 -9.59
CA SER A 159 10.21 -8.81 -9.73
C SER A 159 10.71 -8.59 -11.15
N ALA A 160 10.48 -7.39 -11.68
CA ALA A 160 10.98 -6.98 -13.00
C ALA A 160 12.50 -6.70 -13.00
N VAL A 161 13.12 -6.76 -11.82
CA VAL A 161 14.51 -6.38 -11.56
C VAL A 161 15.13 -7.45 -10.66
N PRO A 162 16.38 -7.89 -10.89
CA PRO A 162 17.07 -8.83 -10.02
C PRO A 162 17.12 -8.33 -8.56
N ILE A 163 16.84 -9.22 -7.63
CA ILE A 163 16.94 -8.96 -6.18
C ILE A 163 18.03 -9.88 -5.64
N ASN A 164 19.10 -9.29 -5.13
CA ASN A 164 20.24 -9.99 -4.55
C ASN A 164 20.24 -9.80 -3.04
N GLU A 165 20.25 -10.91 -2.31
CA GLU A 165 20.54 -10.89 -0.88
C GLU A 165 22.04 -10.69 -0.66
N SER A 166 22.41 -9.93 0.37
CA SER A 166 23.78 -9.55 0.69
C SER A 166 24.02 -9.58 2.20
N PRO A 167 25.25 -9.87 2.67
CA PRO A 167 25.61 -9.79 4.08
C PRO A 167 25.77 -8.34 4.59
N GLY A 168 25.27 -7.33 3.89
CA GLY A 168 25.16 -5.96 4.38
C GLY A 168 23.87 -5.74 5.19
N ASP A 169 23.77 -4.60 5.88
CA ASP A 169 22.60 -4.26 6.71
C ASP A 169 21.59 -3.34 6.03
N LEU A 170 21.91 -2.82 4.84
CA LEU A 170 21.08 -1.85 4.13
C LEU A 170 20.53 -2.42 2.82
N GLY A 171 19.25 -2.13 2.57
CA GLY A 171 18.63 -2.34 1.27
C GLY A 171 18.74 -1.09 0.41
N TYR A 172 18.92 -1.27 -0.90
CA TYR A 172 18.94 -0.17 -1.87
C TYR A 172 18.65 -0.67 -3.29
N TYR A 173 18.21 0.26 -4.14
CA TYR A 173 18.10 0.06 -5.58
C TYR A 173 19.27 0.74 -6.29
N VAL A 174 20.02 0.02 -7.11
CA VAL A 174 21.14 0.52 -7.90
C VAL A 174 20.65 0.86 -9.31
N ARG A 175 20.45 2.15 -9.60
CA ARG A 175 19.87 2.62 -10.87
C ARG A 175 20.68 2.18 -12.09
N ASN A 176 22.00 2.42 -12.09
CA ASN A 176 22.85 2.20 -13.26
C ASN A 176 23.00 0.73 -13.65
N GLU A 177 22.89 -0.16 -12.67
CA GLU A 177 22.97 -1.61 -12.88
C GLU A 177 21.59 -2.26 -12.98
N ASP A 178 20.53 -1.48 -12.77
CA ASP A 178 19.16 -1.94 -12.66
C ASP A 178 19.04 -3.22 -11.82
N ARG A 179 19.49 -3.16 -10.56
CA ARG A 179 19.36 -4.25 -9.59
C ARG A 179 18.99 -3.76 -8.19
N ILE A 180 18.40 -4.64 -7.41
CA ILE A 180 18.07 -4.41 -6.00
C ILE A 180 19.01 -5.25 -5.14
N VAL A 181 19.57 -4.63 -4.11
CA VAL A 181 20.31 -5.32 -3.04
C VAL A 181 19.50 -5.20 -1.76
N ILE A 182 19.32 -6.31 -1.05
CA ILE A 182 18.69 -6.34 0.26
C ILE A 182 19.53 -7.19 1.23
N PRO A 183 19.47 -6.94 2.54
CA PRO A 183 20.07 -7.82 3.53
C PRO A 183 19.52 -9.24 3.43
N GLU A 184 20.32 -10.21 3.84
CA GLU A 184 19.88 -11.60 4.00
C GLU A 184 18.69 -11.68 4.97
N ARG A 185 17.74 -12.58 4.67
CA ARG A 185 16.50 -12.74 5.47
C ARG A 185 16.74 -12.88 6.97
N GLY A 186 17.79 -13.58 7.37
CA GLY A 186 18.14 -13.81 8.78
C GLY A 186 18.54 -12.56 9.56
N ARG A 187 18.77 -11.42 8.90
CA ARG A 187 19.11 -10.14 9.56
C ARG A 187 17.89 -9.32 9.98
N PHE A 188 16.71 -9.67 9.49
CA PHE A 188 15.49 -8.95 9.82
C PHE A 188 14.87 -9.49 11.11
N SER A 189 14.35 -8.58 11.93
CA SER A 189 13.60 -8.93 13.14
C SER A 189 12.28 -9.66 12.86
N SER A 190 11.77 -9.53 11.63
CA SER A 190 10.58 -10.25 11.17
C SER A 190 10.60 -10.44 9.65
N ALA A 191 9.89 -11.47 9.17
CA ALA A 191 9.67 -11.68 7.75
C ALA A 191 8.91 -10.50 7.10
N ASP A 192 7.99 -9.88 7.83
CA ASP A 192 7.22 -8.73 7.33
C ASP A 192 8.14 -7.54 7.02
N THR A 193 9.12 -7.25 7.88
CA THR A 193 10.13 -6.20 7.64
C THR A 193 10.96 -6.50 6.38
N TYR A 194 11.39 -7.75 6.20
CA TYR A 194 12.08 -8.17 4.97
C TYR A 194 11.22 -7.89 3.72
N TYR A 195 9.94 -8.29 3.74
CA TYR A 195 9.04 -8.04 2.61
C TYR A 195 8.79 -6.55 2.37
N ASN A 196 8.67 -5.74 3.44
CA ASN A 196 8.52 -4.29 3.31
C ASN A 196 9.76 -3.66 2.65
N THR A 197 10.97 -4.04 3.06
CA THR A 197 12.22 -3.57 2.44
C THR A 197 12.29 -3.97 0.97
N ALA A 198 11.98 -5.22 0.63
CA ALA A 198 11.94 -5.66 -0.76
C ALA A 198 10.92 -4.86 -1.59
N PHE A 199 9.69 -4.66 -1.10
CA PHE A 199 8.67 -3.90 -1.81
C PHE A 199 9.04 -2.42 -1.98
N ARG A 200 9.74 -1.82 -1.01
CA ARG A 200 10.25 -0.44 -1.11
C ARG A 200 11.24 -0.30 -2.26
N HIS A 201 12.23 -1.18 -2.34
CA HIS A 201 13.22 -1.09 -3.41
C HIS A 201 12.64 -1.50 -4.78
N MET A 202 11.67 -2.42 -4.82
CA MET A 202 10.89 -2.67 -6.03
C MET A 202 10.08 -1.43 -6.45
N ALA A 203 9.54 -0.66 -5.50
CA ALA A 203 8.84 0.60 -5.77
C ALA A 203 9.81 1.64 -6.36
N HIS A 204 10.99 1.85 -5.78
CA HIS A 204 12.04 2.68 -6.40
C HIS A 204 12.39 2.20 -7.80
N ALA A 205 12.72 0.92 -7.95
CA ALA A 205 13.10 0.33 -9.22
C ALA A 205 12.05 0.61 -10.31
N SER A 206 10.76 0.51 -9.99
CA SER A 206 9.69 0.79 -10.96
C SER A 206 9.74 2.19 -11.60
N GLY A 207 10.47 3.15 -11.01
CA GLY A 207 10.63 4.52 -11.51
C GLY A 207 11.59 4.67 -12.68
N HIS A 208 12.45 3.66 -12.91
CA HIS A 208 13.42 3.64 -14.02
C HIS A 208 12.77 3.85 -15.39
N GLU A 209 13.56 4.38 -16.33
CA GLU A 209 13.13 4.77 -17.69
C GLU A 209 12.54 3.59 -18.49
N ASN A 210 13.05 2.38 -18.28
CA ASN A 210 12.54 1.15 -18.92
C ASN A 210 11.23 0.62 -18.31
N ARG A 211 10.65 1.29 -17.30
CA ARG A 211 9.44 0.85 -16.61
C ARG A 211 8.36 1.93 -16.58
N MET A 212 8.19 2.63 -15.46
CA MET A 212 7.18 3.69 -15.36
C MET A 212 7.72 5.05 -15.79
N ASN A 213 9.04 5.19 -15.93
CA ASN A 213 9.72 6.43 -16.29
C ASN A 213 9.18 7.64 -15.51
N ARG A 214 9.11 7.49 -14.18
CA ARG A 214 8.51 8.52 -13.33
C ARG A 214 9.37 9.77 -13.35
N GLU A 215 8.73 10.91 -13.56
CA GLU A 215 9.38 12.22 -13.54
C GLU A 215 10.04 12.50 -12.19
N THR A 216 9.32 12.27 -11.08
CA THR A 216 9.87 12.45 -9.72
C THR A 216 11.11 11.62 -9.47
N PHE A 217 11.17 10.40 -9.99
CA PHE A 217 12.34 9.53 -9.86
C PHE A 217 13.54 10.07 -10.65
N ARG A 218 13.32 10.60 -11.86
CA ARG A 218 14.38 11.21 -12.68
C ARG A 218 14.89 12.51 -12.07
N GLU A 219 13.99 13.37 -11.61
CA GLU A 219 14.33 14.65 -10.97
C GLU A 219 15.03 14.45 -9.62
N ALA A 220 14.57 13.50 -8.80
CA ALA A 220 15.18 13.20 -7.50
C ALA A 220 16.66 12.81 -7.62
N HIS A 221 17.05 12.15 -8.71
CA HIS A 221 18.44 11.83 -8.98
C HIS A 221 19.26 13.09 -9.30
N SER A 222 18.68 14.04 -10.05
CA SER A 222 19.37 15.27 -10.46
C SER A 222 19.48 16.29 -9.33
N GLU A 223 18.46 16.39 -8.46
CA GLU A 223 18.41 17.39 -7.37
C GLU A 223 19.18 16.97 -6.11
N GLY A 224 19.53 15.69 -5.98
CA GLY A 224 20.15 15.14 -4.76
C GLY A 224 19.15 14.82 -3.65
N LEU A 225 19.66 14.31 -2.52
CA LEU A 225 18.84 13.74 -1.43
C LEU A 225 17.97 14.78 -0.70
N ASP A 226 18.38 16.05 -0.67
CA ASP A 226 17.64 17.14 -0.03
C ASP A 226 16.68 17.87 -0.99
N GLY A 227 16.59 17.39 -2.24
CA GLY A 227 15.76 17.95 -3.30
C GLY A 227 14.27 17.79 -3.03
N GLU A 228 13.46 18.69 -3.58
CA GLU A 228 11.99 18.59 -3.45
C GLU A 228 11.48 17.36 -4.22
N ALA A 229 12.04 17.07 -5.39
CA ALA A 229 11.74 15.88 -6.15
C ALA A 229 12.05 14.60 -5.38
N HIS A 230 13.12 14.61 -4.57
CA HIS A 230 13.45 13.50 -3.69
C HIS A 230 12.33 13.25 -2.66
N GLY A 231 11.87 14.30 -1.98
CA GLY A 231 10.71 14.22 -1.09
C GLY A 231 9.46 13.65 -1.77
N ARG A 232 9.13 14.14 -2.97
CA ARG A 232 7.99 13.65 -3.76
C ARG A 232 8.13 12.17 -4.11
N GLU A 233 9.32 11.71 -4.50
CA GLU A 233 9.57 10.30 -4.83
C GLU A 233 9.46 9.41 -3.60
N GLN A 234 10.08 9.80 -2.47
CA GLN A 234 10.00 9.02 -1.22
C GLN A 234 8.56 8.90 -0.72
N LEU A 235 7.74 9.95 -0.85
CA LEU A 235 6.34 9.91 -0.48
C LEU A 235 5.56 8.86 -1.30
N ARG A 236 5.80 8.77 -2.61
CA ARG A 236 5.19 7.74 -3.48
C ARG A 236 5.61 6.34 -3.07
N VAL A 237 6.91 6.16 -2.83
CA VAL A 237 7.50 4.87 -2.48
C VAL A 237 6.96 4.36 -1.15
N GLU A 238 6.87 5.20 -0.13
CA GLU A 238 6.40 4.77 1.18
C GLU A 238 4.90 4.41 1.16
N ILE A 239 4.07 5.24 0.52
CA ILE A 239 2.64 4.92 0.32
C ILE A 239 2.47 3.65 -0.53
N ALA A 240 3.31 3.43 -1.54
CA ALA A 240 3.28 2.25 -2.39
C ALA A 240 3.67 0.98 -1.62
N THR A 241 4.68 1.09 -0.74
CA THR A 241 5.15 -0.01 0.11
C THR A 241 4.05 -0.47 1.05
N MET A 242 3.45 0.46 1.81
CA MET A 242 2.28 0.19 2.67
C MET A 242 1.14 -0.43 1.87
N THR A 243 0.80 0.16 0.72
CA THR A 243 -0.32 -0.32 -0.12
C THR A 243 -0.07 -1.73 -0.65
N THR A 244 1.19 -2.05 -1.00
CA THR A 244 1.59 -3.37 -1.50
C THR A 244 1.55 -4.41 -0.39
N ALA A 245 2.14 -4.11 0.77
CA ALA A 245 2.07 -4.95 1.97
C ALA A 245 0.62 -5.32 2.30
N GLN A 246 -0.26 -4.33 2.36
CA GLN A 246 -1.69 -4.49 2.64
C GLN A 246 -2.44 -5.31 1.58
N ARG A 247 -2.04 -5.24 0.30
CA ARG A 247 -2.66 -6.03 -0.78
C ARG A 247 -2.24 -7.48 -0.75
N VAL A 248 -0.99 -7.75 -0.39
CA VAL A 248 -0.44 -9.10 -0.23
C VAL A 248 -0.96 -9.75 1.06
N GLY A 249 -1.10 -8.94 2.12
CA GLY A 249 -1.60 -9.32 3.43
C GLY A 249 -0.53 -9.45 4.51
N VAL A 250 0.71 -9.05 4.22
CA VAL A 250 1.79 -8.98 5.22
C VAL A 250 1.63 -7.74 6.09
N GLY A 251 2.23 -7.75 7.27
CA GLY A 251 2.35 -6.56 8.10
C GLY A 251 3.13 -5.45 7.39
N TYR A 252 2.99 -4.25 7.94
CA TYR A 252 3.66 -3.06 7.46
C TYR A 252 4.38 -2.37 8.61
N GLN A 253 5.68 -2.15 8.42
CA GLN A 253 6.53 -1.36 9.28
C GLN A 253 7.12 -0.19 8.47
N PRO A 254 6.90 1.07 8.88
CA PRO A 254 7.54 2.23 8.26
C PRO A 254 9.02 2.26 8.66
N ALA A 255 9.92 1.86 7.77
CA ALA A 255 11.36 1.93 8.02
C ALA A 255 11.93 3.30 7.57
N ASP A 256 12.73 3.97 8.41
CA ASP A 256 13.48 5.20 8.08
C ASP A 256 12.63 6.38 7.56
N SER A 257 11.31 6.32 7.74
CA SER A 257 10.35 7.34 7.30
C SER A 257 10.58 8.72 7.95
N GLU A 258 11.18 8.75 9.14
CA GLU A 258 11.51 9.98 9.87
C GLU A 258 12.42 10.91 9.06
N ALA A 259 13.37 10.35 8.29
CA ALA A 259 14.34 11.11 7.52
C ALA A 259 13.72 11.98 6.42
N TYR A 260 12.47 11.70 6.01
CA TYR A 260 11.82 12.35 4.87
C TYR A 260 10.63 13.24 5.25
N LYS A 261 10.24 13.28 6.53
CA LYS A 261 9.05 14.03 6.96
C LYS A 261 9.09 15.50 6.57
N ASP A 262 10.22 16.16 6.78
CA ASP A 262 10.39 17.57 6.44
C ASP A 262 10.29 17.82 4.93
N LEU A 263 10.85 16.91 4.12
CA LEU A 263 10.76 16.98 2.67
C LEU A 263 9.31 16.77 2.20
N TRP A 264 8.56 15.86 2.82
CA TRP A 264 7.14 15.68 2.51
C TRP A 264 6.32 16.90 2.89
N VAL A 265 6.50 17.43 4.10
CA VAL A 265 5.79 18.65 4.55
C VAL A 265 6.10 19.81 3.62
N LYS A 266 7.37 20.00 3.22
CA LYS A 266 7.77 21.02 2.25
C LYS A 266 7.05 20.84 0.90
N ALA A 267 7.06 19.64 0.33
CA ALA A 267 6.39 19.35 -0.94
C ALA A 267 4.87 19.58 -0.88
N LEU A 268 4.22 19.21 0.22
CA LEU A 268 2.77 19.40 0.41
C LEU A 268 2.38 20.85 0.66
N LYS A 269 3.25 21.65 1.32
CA LYS A 269 3.07 23.10 1.47
C LYS A 269 3.25 23.82 0.13
N ALA A 270 4.19 23.37 -0.70
CA ALA A 270 4.44 23.92 -2.03
C ALA A 270 3.29 23.65 -3.00
N ASP A 271 2.78 22.42 -3.07
CA ASP A 271 1.57 22.09 -3.85
C ASP A 271 0.62 21.15 -3.08
N PRO A 272 -0.53 21.64 -2.59
CA PRO A 272 -1.54 20.82 -1.93
C PRO A 272 -2.10 19.67 -2.76
N ARG A 273 -1.93 19.68 -4.08
CA ARG A 273 -2.35 18.56 -4.96
C ARG A 273 -1.38 17.39 -4.92
N GLU A 274 -0.18 17.60 -4.41
CA GLU A 274 0.90 16.62 -4.46
C GLU A 274 0.50 15.32 -3.76
N ILE A 275 -0.23 15.39 -2.65
CA ILE A 275 -0.73 14.19 -1.96
C ILE A 275 -1.66 13.34 -2.82
N HIS A 276 -2.46 13.96 -3.69
CA HIS A 276 -3.34 13.22 -4.61
C HIS A 276 -2.55 12.54 -5.72
N ARG A 277 -1.54 13.25 -6.28
CA ARG A 277 -0.64 12.69 -7.29
C ARG A 277 0.17 11.53 -6.72
N ALA A 278 0.79 11.74 -5.55
CA ALA A 278 1.54 10.72 -4.84
C ALA A 278 0.68 9.48 -4.54
N ALA A 279 -0.53 9.66 -4.02
CA ALA A 279 -1.44 8.54 -3.76
C ALA A 279 -1.86 7.79 -5.04
N ALA A 280 -2.19 8.51 -6.11
CA ALA A 280 -2.57 7.89 -7.38
C ALA A 280 -1.40 7.12 -8.02
N GLU A 281 -0.19 7.68 -7.96
CA GLU A 281 1.01 7.05 -8.49
C GLU A 281 1.46 5.87 -7.63
N ALA A 282 1.43 5.97 -6.30
CA ALA A 282 1.70 4.87 -5.39
C ALA A 282 0.77 3.66 -5.64
N ASP A 283 -0.51 3.94 -5.92
CA ASP A 283 -1.50 2.94 -6.28
C ASP A 283 -1.20 2.27 -7.63
N ARG A 284 -0.66 3.02 -8.60
CA ARG A 284 -0.15 2.51 -9.88
C ARG A 284 1.12 1.68 -9.69
N ILE A 285 2.07 2.12 -8.87
CA ILE A 285 3.29 1.40 -8.49
C ILE A 285 2.89 0.04 -7.91
N SER A 286 2.10 0.04 -6.84
CA SER A 286 1.65 -1.18 -6.17
C SER A 286 0.94 -2.14 -7.14
N ARG A 287 0.05 -1.65 -8.02
CA ARG A 287 -0.55 -2.51 -9.05
C ARG A 287 0.47 -3.08 -10.03
N GLY A 288 1.45 -2.27 -10.43
CA GLY A 288 2.53 -2.68 -11.31
C GLY A 288 3.37 -3.80 -10.71
N LEU A 289 3.75 -3.68 -9.43
CA LEU A 289 4.51 -4.70 -8.70
C LEU A 289 3.75 -6.02 -8.59
N LEU A 290 2.43 -5.96 -8.37
CA LEU A 290 1.59 -7.16 -8.19
C LEU A 290 1.14 -7.80 -9.50
N ARG A 291 1.21 -7.07 -10.64
CA ARG A 291 0.69 -7.52 -11.93
C ARG A 291 1.37 -8.81 -12.42
N PRO A 292 2.71 -8.96 -12.38
CA PRO A 292 3.38 -10.18 -12.79
C PRO A 292 2.94 -11.44 -12.02
N ALA A 293 2.61 -11.31 -10.74
CA ALA A 293 2.19 -12.42 -9.88
C ALA A 293 0.66 -12.57 -9.76
N ARG A 294 -0.14 -11.87 -10.58
CA ARG A 294 -1.59 -11.73 -10.39
C ARG A 294 -2.34 -13.07 -10.33
N GLU A 295 -1.95 -14.05 -11.14
CA GLU A 295 -2.58 -15.36 -11.18
C GLU A 295 -2.26 -16.17 -9.92
N GLN A 296 -0.98 -16.28 -9.56
CA GLN A 296 -0.55 -16.93 -8.31
C GLN A 296 -1.20 -16.30 -7.08
N LEU A 297 -1.30 -14.97 -7.03
CA LEU A 297 -2.00 -14.27 -5.94
C LEU A 297 -3.49 -14.62 -5.87
N ARG A 298 -4.16 -14.81 -7.01
CA ARG A 298 -5.56 -15.26 -7.07
C ARG A 298 -5.71 -16.68 -6.58
N ASP A 299 -4.81 -17.58 -6.97
CA ASP A 299 -4.82 -18.97 -6.52
C ASP A 299 -4.59 -19.08 -5.02
N LEU A 300 -3.56 -18.42 -4.49
CA LEU A 300 -3.31 -18.36 -3.05
C LEU A 300 -4.48 -17.74 -2.29
N ALA A 301 -5.18 -16.77 -2.88
CA ALA A 301 -6.35 -16.15 -2.26
C ALA A 301 -7.58 -17.08 -2.27
N ARG A 302 -7.73 -17.94 -3.28
CA ARG A 302 -8.73 -19.01 -3.31
C ARG A 302 -8.41 -20.08 -2.27
N GLU A 303 -7.17 -20.56 -2.24
CA GLU A 303 -6.66 -21.54 -1.27
C GLU A 303 -6.91 -21.08 0.17
N ALA A 304 -6.58 -19.82 0.47
CA ALA A 304 -6.79 -19.22 1.79
C ALA A 304 -8.27 -19.06 2.18
N ARG A 305 -9.20 -19.05 1.20
CA ARG A 305 -10.64 -19.05 1.49
C ARG A 305 -11.16 -20.45 1.74
N THR A 306 -10.68 -21.44 0.97
CA THR A 306 -11.09 -22.84 1.11
C THR A 306 -10.54 -23.48 2.37
N SER A 307 -9.32 -23.12 2.80
CA SER A 307 -8.74 -23.58 4.06
C SER A 307 -9.52 -23.07 5.29
N ARG A 308 -10.28 -21.98 5.15
CA ARG A 308 -11.15 -21.42 6.19
C ARG A 308 -12.51 -22.11 6.33
N THR A 309 -12.99 -22.81 5.30
CA THR A 309 -14.33 -23.44 5.29
C THR A 309 -14.31 -24.94 5.59
N ARG A 310 -13.13 -25.57 5.67
CA ARG A 310 -13.02 -26.95 6.17
C ARG A 310 -13.09 -26.92 7.70
N PRO A 311 -13.98 -27.72 8.35
CA PRO A 311 -13.84 -27.96 9.78
C PRO A 311 -12.44 -28.52 10.02
N ALA A 312 -11.81 -28.10 11.12
CA ALA A 312 -10.54 -28.67 11.54
C ALA A 312 -10.70 -30.20 11.59
N PRO A 313 -9.75 -30.99 11.05
CA PRO A 313 -9.81 -32.42 11.23
C PRO A 313 -9.88 -32.69 12.73
N GLU A 314 -10.89 -33.45 13.15
CA GLU A 314 -11.02 -33.94 14.51
C GLU A 314 -9.67 -34.53 14.90
N ARG A 315 -9.01 -33.96 15.93
CA ARG A 315 -7.74 -34.51 16.40
C ARG A 315 -8.03 -35.95 16.77
N ALA A 316 -7.53 -36.89 15.96
CA ALA A 316 -7.53 -38.29 16.33
C ALA A 316 -6.92 -38.37 17.74
N PRO A 317 -7.57 -39.08 18.70
CA PRO A 317 -7.04 -39.21 20.04
C PRO A 317 -5.61 -39.73 19.93
N ALA A 318 -4.70 -39.10 20.68
CA ALA A 318 -3.30 -39.46 20.69
C ALA A 318 -3.19 -40.97 20.92
N ALA A 319 -2.52 -41.67 20.02
CA ALA A 319 -2.26 -43.10 20.18
C ALA A 319 -1.58 -43.30 21.54
N PRO A 320 -1.99 -44.30 22.34
CA PRO A 320 -1.38 -44.56 23.62
C PRO A 320 0.13 -44.79 23.44
N PRO A 321 0.96 -44.35 24.39
CA PRO A 321 2.41 -44.49 24.30
C PRO A 321 2.78 -45.96 24.10
N ARG A 322 3.66 -46.23 23.13
CA ARG A 322 4.18 -47.58 22.89
C ARG A 322 4.88 -48.07 24.17
N PRO A 323 4.63 -49.31 24.62
CA PRO A 323 5.32 -49.86 25.77
C PRO A 323 6.83 -49.89 25.52
N ALA A 324 7.59 -49.52 26.55
CA ALA A 324 9.05 -49.48 26.50
C ALA A 324 9.61 -50.86 26.12
N PRO A 325 10.69 -50.93 25.31
CA PRO A 325 11.31 -52.20 24.96
C PRO A 325 11.83 -52.88 26.23
N GLN A 326 11.34 -54.09 26.51
CA GLN A 326 11.88 -54.93 27.57
C GLN A 326 13.33 -55.28 27.20
N ARG A 327 14.28 -54.87 28.06
CA ARG A 327 15.66 -55.35 27.98
C ARG A 327 15.64 -56.86 28.22
N ALA A 328 16.03 -57.62 27.20
CA ALA A 328 16.32 -59.03 27.36
C ALA A 328 17.45 -59.20 28.40
N ALA A 329 17.22 -60.07 29.39
CA ALA A 329 18.23 -60.47 30.35
C ALA A 329 19.38 -61.22 29.64
N PRO A 330 20.64 -61.05 30.07
CA PRO A 330 21.77 -61.75 29.48
C PRO A 330 21.64 -63.26 29.76
N SER A 331 21.69 -64.05 28.69
CA SER A 331 21.77 -65.50 28.71
C SER A 331 23.06 -65.95 29.39
N MET A 332 22.95 -66.65 30.52
CA MET A 332 24.06 -67.39 31.11
C MET A 332 24.29 -68.68 30.31
N THR A 333 25.49 -68.80 29.73
CA THR A 333 25.97 -70.04 29.10
C THR A 333 26.47 -70.99 30.19
N PRO A 334 26.05 -72.27 30.23
CA PRO A 334 26.69 -73.27 31.09
C PRO A 334 27.97 -73.78 30.43
N GLY A 335 29.02 -73.94 31.24
CA GLY A 335 30.34 -74.39 30.79
C GLY A 335 30.39 -75.85 30.32
N ARG A 336 31.45 -76.11 29.56
CA ARG A 336 32.14 -77.40 29.48
C ARG A 336 33.64 -77.15 29.54
#